data_AF-A0A442G9D8-F1
#
_entry.id   AF-A0A442G9D8-F1
#
_cell.length_a   1.000
_cell.length_b   1.000
_cell.length_c   1.000
_cell.angle_alpha   90.00
_cell.angle_beta   90.00
_cell.angle_gamma   90.00
#
_symmetry.space_group_name_H-M   'P 1'
#
loop_
_entity.id
_entity.type
_entity.pdbx_description
1 polymer ?
#
loop_
_entity_poly.entity_id
_entity_poly.type
_entity_poly.pdbx_seq_one_letter_code
_entity_poly.pdbx_strand_id
1 'polypeptide(L)'
;MFARVSTGMRRLADTRAEKVAFTRLFRNRHVSTQEIIRTAAARTAELAAGRHVLIIEDSSEINYEAKASRKRGLGRVGNGTDIGLFVHPALAVDAVDGSVLGLAGATIWRREAKKADDYQALPIE
;
A
#
# COMPACT_ATOMS: atom_id res chain seq x y z
N MET A 1 10.54 -3.35 17.70
CA MET A 1 10.99 -4.54 16.93
C MET A 1 9.75 -5.28 16.44
N PHE A 2 9.67 -5.68 15.17
CA PHE A 2 8.57 -6.50 14.67
C PHE A 2 8.89 -7.97 14.91
N ALA A 3 7.95 -8.73 15.48
CA ALA A 3 8.15 -10.17 15.72
C ALA A 3 8.15 -11.00 14.42
N ARG A 4 7.46 -10.53 13.36
CA ARG A 4 7.35 -11.23 12.08
C ARG A 4 6.94 -10.30 10.93
N VAL A 5 7.50 -10.55 9.74
CA VAL A 5 7.09 -9.88 8.49
C VAL A 5 6.70 -10.94 7.46
N SER A 6 5.51 -10.80 6.86
CA SER A 6 5.01 -11.75 5.86
C SER A 6 3.88 -11.13 5.03
N THR A 7 3.82 -11.48 3.75
CA THR A 7 2.74 -11.12 2.82
C THR A 7 1.59 -12.15 2.78
N GLY A 8 1.59 -13.13 3.70
CA GLY A 8 0.56 -14.15 3.82
C GLY A 8 0.08 -14.32 5.26
N MET A 9 -1.23 -14.17 5.48
CA MET A 9 -1.89 -14.31 6.80
C MET A 9 -1.57 -15.65 7.49
N ARG A 10 -1.48 -16.75 6.73
CA ARG A 10 -1.15 -18.07 7.28
C ARG A 10 0.25 -18.14 7.89
N ARG A 11 1.19 -17.33 7.39
CA ARG A 11 2.56 -17.25 7.91
C ARG A 11 2.70 -16.20 9.01
N LEU A 12 1.74 -15.27 9.14
CA LEU A 12 1.73 -14.31 10.25
C LEU A 12 1.32 -14.95 11.57
N ALA A 13 0.45 -15.97 11.53
CA ALA A 13 -0.10 -16.63 12.70
C ALA A 13 0.63 -17.91 13.10
N ASP A 14 0.84 -18.07 14.40
CA ASP A 14 1.37 -19.26 15.05
C ASP A 14 0.29 -20.33 15.27
N THR A 15 -0.95 -19.89 15.55
CA THR A 15 -2.05 -20.79 15.84
C THR A 15 -3.18 -20.71 14.82
N ARG A 16 -4.08 -21.73 14.81
CA ARG A 16 -5.32 -21.68 14.03
C ARG A 16 -6.21 -20.52 14.47
N ALA A 17 -6.28 -20.25 15.78
CA ALA A 17 -7.08 -19.17 16.33
C ALA A 17 -6.63 -17.80 15.79
N GLU A 18 -5.32 -17.54 15.75
CA GLU A 18 -4.76 -16.32 15.17
C GLU A 18 -5.03 -16.20 13.66
N LYS A 19 -4.93 -17.30 12.89
CA LYS A 19 -5.29 -17.30 11.46
C LYS A 19 -6.73 -16.84 11.25
N VAL A 20 -7.64 -17.34 12.08
CA VAL A 20 -9.07 -16.95 12.06
C VAL A 20 -9.23 -15.48 12.48
N ALA A 21 -8.53 -15.04 13.52
CA ALA A 21 -8.56 -13.67 13.99
C ALA A 21 -8.10 -12.66 12.92
N PHE A 22 -6.93 -12.88 12.30
CA PHE A 22 -6.45 -12.02 11.20
C PHE A 22 -7.41 -12.03 10.01
N THR A 23 -7.94 -13.20 9.65
CA THR A 23 -8.90 -13.30 8.55
C THR A 23 -10.17 -12.51 8.85
N ARG A 24 -10.68 -12.56 10.08
CA ARG A 24 -11.85 -11.78 10.52
C ARG A 24 -11.56 -10.28 10.51
N LEU A 25 -10.39 -9.87 11.01
CA LEU A 25 -9.96 -8.47 11.03
C LEU A 25 -9.95 -7.88 9.62
N PHE A 26 -9.23 -8.50 8.67
CA PHE A 26 -9.10 -7.98 7.30
C PHE A 26 -10.36 -8.16 6.43
N ARG A 27 -11.35 -8.94 6.88
CA ARG A 27 -12.66 -9.05 6.23
C ARG A 27 -13.75 -8.22 6.90
N ASN A 28 -13.42 -7.54 7.99
CA ASN A 28 -14.39 -6.71 8.69
C ASN A 28 -14.62 -5.42 7.92
N ARG A 29 -15.86 -5.16 7.50
CA ARG A 29 -16.25 -3.91 6.80
C ARG A 29 -15.95 -2.64 7.62
N HIS A 30 -15.83 -2.76 8.94
CA HIS A 30 -15.50 -1.65 9.83
C HIS A 30 -13.99 -1.38 9.90
N VAL A 31 -13.16 -2.23 9.29
CA VAL A 31 -11.71 -2.02 9.15
C VAL A 31 -11.44 -1.60 7.71
N SER A 32 -11.17 -0.31 7.50
CA SER A 32 -10.88 0.22 6.17
C SER A 32 -9.37 0.39 5.96
N THR A 33 -8.94 0.27 4.70
CA THR A 33 -7.55 0.57 4.31
C THR A 33 -7.16 2.00 4.66
N GLN A 34 -8.09 2.94 4.49
CA GLN A 34 -7.88 4.35 4.82
C GLN A 34 -7.61 4.54 6.31
N GLU A 35 -8.31 3.81 7.18
CA GLU A 35 -8.10 3.89 8.62
C GLU A 35 -6.77 3.29 9.06
N ILE A 36 -6.36 2.18 8.43
CA ILE A 36 -5.04 1.59 8.66
C ILE A 36 -3.94 2.59 8.29
N ILE A 37 -4.05 3.25 7.14
CA ILE A 37 -3.09 4.25 6.67
C ILE A 37 -3.08 5.46 7.60
N ARG A 38 -4.26 6.00 7.97
CA ARG A 38 -4.37 7.12 8.91
C ARG A 38 -3.74 6.81 10.26
N THR A 39 -3.96 5.61 10.79
CA THR A 39 -3.36 5.19 12.07
C THR A 39 -1.84 5.16 11.97
N ALA A 40 -1.27 4.66 10.86
CA ALA A 40 0.18 4.69 10.64
C ALA A 40 0.72 6.11 10.46
N ALA A 41 -0.03 6.97 9.76
CA ALA A 41 0.31 8.37 9.53
C ALA A 41 0.29 9.19 10.81
N ALA A 42 -0.70 8.99 11.69
CA ALA A 42 -0.77 9.67 12.98
C ALA A 42 0.46 9.36 13.84
N ARG A 43 0.85 8.09 13.93
CA ARG A 43 2.08 7.69 14.61
C ARG A 43 3.33 8.33 13.98
N THR A 44 3.37 8.39 12.65
CA THR A 44 4.47 9.04 11.93
C THR A 44 4.53 10.53 12.22
N ALA A 45 3.38 11.20 12.33
CA ALA A 45 3.29 12.62 12.67
C ALA A 45 3.79 12.91 14.10
N GLU A 46 3.48 12.04 15.07
CA GLU A 46 4.03 12.13 16.43
C GLU A 46 5.57 12.05 16.42
N LEU A 47 6.12 11.13 15.63
CA LEU A 47 7.58 10.97 15.50
C LEU A 47 8.24 12.14 14.74
N ALA A 48 7.51 12.76 13.82
CA ALA A 48 7.96 13.90 13.03
C ALA A 48 7.90 15.25 13.77
N ALA A 49 7.15 15.33 14.88
CA ALA A 49 6.93 16.58 15.59
C ALA A 49 8.25 17.27 15.99
N GLY A 50 8.41 18.53 15.59
CA GLY A 50 9.59 19.35 15.88
C GLY A 50 10.84 19.01 15.06
N ARG A 51 10.73 18.17 14.03
CA ARG A 51 11.86 17.79 13.16
C ARG A 51 11.75 18.44 11.79
N HIS A 52 12.90 18.56 11.11
CA HIS A 52 12.92 18.85 9.69
C HIS A 52 12.71 17.53 8.93
N VAL A 53 11.63 17.43 8.18
CA VAL A 53 11.18 16.16 7.57
C VAL A 53 11.03 16.31 6.08
N LEU A 54 11.58 15.35 5.34
CA LEU A 54 11.35 15.16 3.92
C LEU A 54 10.22 14.16 3.71
N ILE A 55 9.29 14.47 2.81
CA ILE A 55 8.27 13.54 2.35
C ILE A 55 8.70 13.03 0.98
N ILE A 56 9.09 11.76 0.93
CA ILE A 56 9.53 11.09 -0.29
C ILE A 56 8.35 10.32 -0.87
N GLU A 57 7.98 10.65 -2.10
CA GLU A 57 6.84 10.08 -2.81
C GLU A 57 7.30 9.43 -4.11
N ASP A 58 6.75 8.27 -4.42
CA ASP A 58 6.94 7.59 -5.70
C ASP A 58 5.73 6.70 -5.98
N SER A 59 5.49 6.31 -7.24
CA SER A 59 4.41 5.38 -7.60
C SER A 59 4.97 4.01 -7.98
N SER A 60 4.34 2.96 -7.46
CA SER A 60 4.68 1.58 -7.79
C SER A 60 3.44 0.73 -8.07
N GLU A 61 3.68 -0.47 -8.60
CA GLU A 61 2.65 -1.44 -8.95
C GLU A 61 2.83 -2.74 -8.16
N ILE A 62 1.73 -3.28 -7.64
CA ILE A 62 1.68 -4.62 -7.06
C ILE A 62 1.08 -5.56 -8.10
N ASN A 63 1.94 -6.28 -8.81
CA ASN A 63 1.55 -7.24 -9.84
C ASN A 63 1.02 -8.56 -9.24
N TYR A 64 -0.11 -9.04 -9.78
CA TYR A 64 -0.76 -10.28 -9.37
C TYR A 64 -1.00 -11.26 -10.53
N GLU A 65 -0.36 -11.06 -11.69
CA GLU A 65 -0.65 -11.83 -12.91
C GLU A 65 -0.46 -13.34 -12.72
N ALA A 66 0.64 -13.74 -12.08
CA ALA A 66 0.91 -15.14 -11.72
C ALA A 66 -0.17 -15.78 -10.80
N LYS A 67 -1.12 -14.98 -10.29
CA LYS A 67 -2.22 -15.41 -9.42
C LYS A 67 -3.59 -14.99 -9.96
N ALA A 68 -3.68 -14.61 -11.24
CA ALA A 68 -4.89 -14.08 -11.85
C ALA A 68 -6.11 -14.98 -11.69
N SER A 69 -5.94 -16.29 -11.85
CA SER A 69 -7.03 -17.27 -11.66
C SER A 69 -7.65 -17.25 -10.25
N ARG A 70 -6.90 -16.81 -9.22
CA ARG A 70 -7.30 -16.82 -7.80
C ARG A 70 -7.61 -15.44 -7.21
N LYS A 71 -7.40 -14.37 -7.98
CA LYS A 71 -7.64 -12.99 -7.53
C LYS A 71 -8.76 -12.36 -8.34
N ARG A 72 -9.54 -11.50 -7.70
CA ARG A 72 -10.70 -10.80 -8.29
C ARG A 72 -10.69 -9.35 -7.84
N GLY A 73 -11.35 -8.49 -8.60
CA GLY A 73 -11.39 -7.05 -8.32
C GLY A 73 -9.99 -6.43 -8.36
N LEU A 74 -9.20 -6.71 -9.40
CA LEU A 74 -7.93 -6.04 -9.66
C LEU A 74 -8.05 -5.30 -10.99
N GLY A 75 -7.27 -4.22 -11.16
CA GLY A 75 -7.22 -3.46 -12.41
C GLY A 75 -6.05 -3.92 -13.28
N ARG A 76 -5.94 -3.38 -14.50
CA ARG A 76 -4.76 -3.59 -15.35
C ARG A 76 -3.58 -2.72 -14.87
N VAL A 77 -2.36 -3.23 -14.96
CA VAL A 77 -1.12 -2.52 -14.60
C VAL A 77 -0.14 -2.42 -15.78
N GLY A 78 0.98 -1.70 -15.64
CA GLY A 78 2.19 -1.67 -16.48
C GLY A 78 2.01 -1.86 -17.99
N ASN A 79 1.88 -3.12 -18.43
CA ASN A 79 1.79 -3.55 -19.83
C ASN A 79 0.36 -3.54 -20.42
N GLY A 80 -0.64 -3.15 -19.64
CA GLY A 80 -2.04 -3.10 -20.07
C GLY A 80 -2.73 -4.47 -20.15
N THR A 81 -2.06 -5.57 -19.81
CA THR A 81 -2.62 -6.93 -19.77
C THR A 81 -2.63 -7.52 -18.38
N ASP A 82 -1.54 -7.33 -17.63
CA ASP A 82 -1.36 -7.90 -16.31
C ASP A 82 -2.34 -7.28 -15.31
N ILE A 83 -2.78 -8.09 -14.35
CA ILE A 83 -3.64 -7.60 -13.27
C ILE A 83 -2.84 -7.18 -12.03
N GLY A 84 -3.28 -6.12 -11.37
CA GLY A 84 -2.63 -5.60 -10.17
C GLY A 84 -3.33 -4.41 -9.51
N LEU A 85 -2.55 -3.73 -8.66
CA LEU A 85 -2.89 -2.49 -7.97
C LEU A 85 -1.76 -1.49 -8.17
N PHE A 86 -2.11 -0.20 -8.18
CA PHE A 86 -1.15 0.88 -8.03
C PHE A 86 -1.10 1.33 -6.58
N VAL A 87 0.08 1.75 -6.14
CA VAL A 87 0.31 2.35 -4.84
C VAL A 87 1.19 3.59 -4.99
N HIS A 88 0.84 4.65 -4.29
CA HIS A 88 1.61 5.89 -4.21
C HIS A 88 1.82 6.21 -2.74
N PRO A 89 2.88 5.64 -2.09
CA PRO A 89 3.20 5.93 -0.72
C PRO A 89 3.92 7.27 -0.57
N ALA A 90 3.72 7.92 0.56
CA ALA A 90 4.49 9.05 1.03
C ALA A 90 5.24 8.65 2.30
N LEU A 91 6.57 8.59 2.24
CA LEU A 91 7.45 8.21 3.36
C LEU A 91 8.04 9.45 4.01
N ALA A 92 7.87 9.57 5.33
CA ALA A 92 8.51 10.62 6.12
C ALA A 92 9.92 10.19 6.52
N VAL A 93 10.89 11.04 6.23
CA VAL A 93 12.31 10.82 6.50
C VAL A 93 12.87 12.03 7.24
N ASP A 94 13.63 11.79 8.31
CA ASP A 94 14.36 12.83 9.02
C ASP A 94 15.43 13.45 8.09
N ALA A 95 15.37 14.76 7.89
CA ALA A 95 16.26 15.45 6.96
C ALA A 95 17.70 15.56 7.47
N VAL A 96 17.93 15.37 8.78
CA VAL A 96 19.27 15.52 9.37
C VAL A 96 20.07 14.24 9.22
N ASP A 97 19.47 13.08 9.52
CA ASP A 97 20.19 11.81 9.56
C ASP A 97 19.69 10.76 8.54
N GLY A 98 18.62 11.06 7.79
CA GLY A 98 18.06 10.16 6.80
C GLY A 98 17.24 9.00 7.36
N SER A 99 16.93 9.01 8.66
CA SER A 99 16.13 7.96 9.29
C SER A 99 14.69 7.97 8.80
N VAL A 100 14.15 6.81 8.47
CA VAL A 100 12.73 6.67 8.10
C VAL A 100 11.87 6.76 9.35
N LEU A 101 11.03 7.79 9.44
CA LEU A 101 10.08 8.01 10.53
C LEU A 101 8.84 7.15 10.38
N GLY A 102 8.39 6.94 9.14
CA GLY A 102 7.26 6.08 8.83
C GLY A 102 6.50 6.47 7.57
N LEU A 103 5.29 5.92 7.44
CA LEU A 103 4.38 6.21 6.33
C LEU A 103 3.55 7.45 6.69
N ALA A 104 3.73 8.55 5.96
CA ALA A 104 2.93 9.76 6.10
C ALA A 104 1.56 9.64 5.42
N GLY A 105 1.48 8.83 4.37
CA GLY A 105 0.25 8.58 3.63
C GLY A 105 0.43 7.54 2.54
N ALA A 106 -0.67 7.08 1.96
CA ALA A 106 -0.64 6.26 0.76
C ALA A 106 -1.96 6.33 0.02
N THR A 107 -1.88 6.36 -1.31
CA THR A 107 -3.03 6.12 -2.20
C THR A 107 -2.90 4.73 -2.81
N ILE A 108 -3.99 3.96 -2.80
CA ILE A 108 -4.05 2.63 -3.43
C ILE A 108 -5.23 2.62 -4.38
N TRP A 109 -5.00 2.28 -5.65
CA TRP A 109 -6.05 2.27 -6.65
C TRP A 109 -5.89 1.16 -7.67
N ARG A 110 -6.95 0.98 -8.46
CA ARG A 110 -7.00 0.10 -9.63
C ARG A 110 -7.29 0.99 -10.82
N ARG A 111 -6.69 0.69 -11.97
CA ARG A 111 -7.09 1.35 -13.21
C ARG A 111 -8.43 0.79 -13.66
N GLU A 112 -9.44 1.64 -13.76
CA GLU A 112 -10.78 1.28 -14.23
C GLU A 112 -10.91 1.38 -15.75
N ALA A 113 -10.22 2.36 -16.37
CA ALA A 113 -10.25 2.61 -17.80
C ALA A 113 -9.05 2.00 -18.54
N LYS A 114 -9.26 1.64 -19.81
CA LYS A 114 -8.16 1.26 -20.70
C LYS A 114 -7.28 2.49 -20.96
N LYS A 115 -5.96 2.29 -21.05
CA LYS A 115 -5.04 3.37 -21.47
C LYS A 115 -5.49 3.84 -22.87
N ALA A 116 -5.62 5.15 -23.06
CA ALA A 116 -5.91 5.71 -24.37
C ALA A 116 -4.78 5.33 -25.34
N ASP A 117 -5.13 5.02 -26.60
CA ASP A 117 -4.16 4.58 -27.60
C ASP A 117 -3.09 5.65 -27.88
N ASP A 118 -3.44 6.94 -27.69
CA ASP A 118 -2.54 8.09 -27.88
C ASP A 118 -2.18 8.80 -26.55
N TYR A 119 -1.94 8.03 -25.49
CA TYR A 119 -1.63 8.60 -24.16
C TYR A 119 -0.35 9.46 -24.16
N GLN A 120 0.55 9.28 -25.13
CA GLN A 120 1.75 10.10 -25.27
C GLN A 120 1.45 11.52 -25.76
N ALA A 121 0.32 11.73 -26.42
CA ALA A 121 -0.15 13.04 -26.86
C ALA A 121 -1.03 13.75 -25.80
N LEU A 122 -1.36 13.07 -24.70
CA LEU A 122 -2.14 13.68 -23.63
C LEU A 122 -1.23 14.57 -22.76
N PRO A 123 -1.75 15.69 -22.24
CA PRO A 123 -1.04 16.50 -21.25
C PRO A 123 -0.65 15.63 -20.06
N ILE A 124 0.58 15.83 -19.58
CA ILE A 124 1.01 15.28 -18.30
C ILE A 124 0.36 16.18 -17.24
N GLU A 125 -0.61 15.64 -16.50
CA GLU A 125 -1.17 16.30 -15.30
C GLU A 125 -0.20 16.18 -14.11
#